data_AF-A0A957JG01-F1
#
_entry.id   AF-A0A957JG01-F1
#
_cell.length_a   1.000
_cell.length_b   1.000
_cell.length_c   1.000
_cell.angle_alpha   90.00
_cell.angle_beta   90.00
_cell.angle_gamma   90.00
#
_symmetry.space_group_name_H-M   'P 1'
#
loop_
_entity.id
_entity.type
_entity.pdbx_description
1 polymer ?
#
loop_
_entity_poly.entity_id
_entity_poly.type
_entity_poly.pdbx_seq_one_letter_code
_entity_poly.pdbx_strand_id
1 'polypeptide(L)'
;MKSLQLTDVERDILQILAEWAYRLEPFVTRQVLLREIQVSETELDAAIGRLLAVEYAEQTHDEVANLFITAEGWQRVDMLNRSA
;
A
#
# COMPACT_ATOMS: atom_id res chain seq x y z
N MET A 1 19.33 7.08 8.75
CA MET A 1 17.90 6.78 8.50
C MET A 1 17.82 5.28 8.23
N LYS A 2 17.05 4.52 9.04
CA LYS A 2 16.96 3.06 8.85
C LYS A 2 16.12 2.80 7.60
N SER A 3 16.69 2.10 6.62
CA SER A 3 15.93 1.49 5.53
C SER A 3 14.93 0.51 6.16
N LEU A 4 13.63 0.79 6.04
CA LEU A 4 12.63 -0.20 6.41
C LEU A 4 12.59 -1.26 5.31
N GLN A 5 12.96 -2.48 5.65
CA GLN A 5 12.75 -3.62 4.77
C GLN A 5 11.25 -3.89 4.74
N LEU A 6 10.66 -3.78 3.55
CA LEU A 6 9.26 -4.10 3.35
C LEU A 6 9.10 -5.61 3.22
N THR A 7 8.06 -6.15 3.82
CA THR A 7 7.62 -7.53 3.56
C THR A 7 7.08 -7.64 2.13
N ASP A 8 6.91 -8.87 1.64
CA ASP A 8 6.33 -9.09 0.31
C ASP A 8 4.89 -8.55 0.25
N VAL A 9 4.06 -8.78 1.28
CA VAL A 9 2.70 -8.23 1.39
C VAL A 9 2.69 -6.69 1.34
N GLU A 10 3.60 -6.02 2.03
CA GLU A 10 3.67 -4.55 2.01
C GLU A 10 4.10 -4.01 0.65
N ARG A 11 5.02 -4.72 -0.01
CA ARG A 11 5.46 -4.40 -1.37
C ARG A 11 4.29 -4.54 -2.35
N ASP A 12 3.53 -5.61 -2.24
CA ASP A 12 2.37 -5.88 -3.09
C ASP A 12 1.27 -4.83 -2.89
N ILE A 13 0.96 -4.45 -1.64
CA ILE A 13 0.01 -3.36 -1.36
C ILE A 13 0.48 -2.06 -2.03
N LEU A 14 1.74 -1.65 -1.83
CA LEU A 14 2.25 -0.40 -2.42
C LEU A 14 2.22 -0.43 -3.95
N GLN A 15 2.53 -1.57 -4.55
CA GLN A 15 2.49 -1.74 -6.00
C GLN A 15 1.04 -1.62 -6.52
N ILE A 16 0.07 -2.24 -5.84
CA ILE A 16 -1.36 -2.12 -6.19
C ILE A 16 -1.84 -0.68 -6.06
N LEU A 17 -1.52 0.01 -4.95
CA LEU A 17 -1.91 1.41 -4.77
C LEU A 17 -1.33 2.32 -5.88
N ALA A 18 -0.06 2.11 -6.25
CA ALA A 18 0.58 2.82 -7.36
C ALA A 18 -0.10 2.54 -8.70
N GLU A 19 -0.41 1.29 -9.01
CA GLU A 19 -1.07 0.90 -10.26
C GLU A 19 -2.47 1.52 -10.41
N TRP A 20 -3.24 1.54 -9.33
CA TRP A 20 -4.57 2.14 -9.33
C TRP A 20 -4.50 3.65 -9.53
N ALA A 21 -3.59 4.31 -8.80
CA ALA A 21 -3.37 5.74 -8.95
C ALA A 21 -2.94 6.11 -10.39
N TYR A 22 -2.13 5.28 -11.06
CA TYR A 22 -1.80 5.46 -12.49
C TYR A 22 -3.00 5.35 -13.43
N ARG A 23 -4.01 4.54 -13.09
CA ARG A 23 -5.26 4.39 -13.86
C ARG A 23 -6.25 5.52 -13.62
N LEU A 24 -5.86 6.56 -12.86
CA LEU A 24 -6.72 7.64 -12.38
C LEU A 24 -7.84 7.14 -11.46
N GLU A 25 -7.68 5.95 -10.87
CA GLU A 25 -8.52 5.45 -9.79
C GLU A 25 -7.84 5.85 -8.47
N PRO A 26 -8.38 6.84 -7.74
CA PRO A 26 -7.60 7.51 -6.71
C PRO A 26 -7.38 6.68 -5.45
N PHE A 27 -8.16 5.60 -5.26
CA PHE A 27 -8.10 4.80 -4.04
C PHE A 27 -8.32 3.31 -4.28
N VAL A 28 -7.88 2.52 -3.29
CA VAL A 28 -8.12 1.09 -3.20
C VAL A 28 -8.80 0.78 -1.88
N THR A 29 -9.78 -0.12 -1.87
CA THR A 29 -10.42 -0.55 -0.63
C THR A 29 -9.75 -1.81 -0.08
N ARG A 30 -9.94 -2.06 1.22
CA ARG A 30 -9.49 -3.32 1.87
C ARG A 30 -9.97 -4.57 1.13
N GLN A 31 -11.20 -4.56 0.63
CA GLN A 31 -11.77 -5.70 -0.09
C GLN A 31 -11.05 -5.98 -1.41
N VAL A 32 -10.61 -4.95 -2.12
CA VAL A 32 -9.78 -5.10 -3.32
C VAL A 32 -8.44 -5.72 -2.95
N LEU A 33 -7.75 -5.20 -1.93
CA LEU A 33 -6.46 -5.74 -1.51
C LEU A 33 -6.53 -7.22 -1.08
N LEU A 34 -7.56 -7.63 -0.34
CA LEU A 34 -7.77 -9.04 0.02
C LEU A 34 -7.94 -9.93 -1.22
N ARG A 35 -8.64 -9.43 -2.24
CA ARG A 35 -8.88 -10.17 -3.47
C ARG A 35 -7.60 -10.32 -4.31
N GLU A 36 -6.79 -9.28 -4.38
CA GLU A 36 -5.58 -9.26 -5.21
C GLU A 36 -4.42 -10.02 -4.57
N ILE A 37 -4.19 -9.87 -3.25
CA ILE A 37 -2.99 -10.38 -2.56
C ILE A 37 -3.20 -11.81 -2.01
N GLN A 38 -4.44 -12.24 -1.78
CA GLN A 38 -4.79 -13.59 -1.29
C GLN A 38 -4.13 -13.97 0.07
N VAL A 39 -4.04 -13.01 0.98
CA VAL A 39 -3.54 -13.19 2.36
C VAL A 39 -4.68 -13.21 3.38
N SER A 40 -4.37 -13.57 4.62
CA SER A 40 -5.33 -13.46 5.72
C SER A 40 -5.67 -12.00 6.03
N GLU A 41 -6.89 -11.76 6.53
CA GLU A 41 -7.33 -10.44 6.98
C GLU A 41 -6.37 -9.82 8.00
N THR A 42 -5.95 -10.59 9.00
CA THR A 42 -5.01 -10.15 10.04
C THR A 42 -3.66 -9.72 9.47
N GLU A 43 -3.15 -10.46 8.49
CA GLU A 43 -1.86 -10.16 7.83
C GLU A 43 -1.97 -8.89 6.99
N LEU A 44 -3.07 -8.74 6.25
CA LEU A 44 -3.34 -7.53 5.47
C LEU A 44 -3.46 -6.31 6.39
N ASP A 45 -4.23 -6.40 7.47
CA ASP A 45 -4.43 -5.28 8.40
C ASP A 45 -3.12 -4.87 9.08
N ALA A 46 -2.27 -5.85 9.43
CA ALA A 46 -0.93 -5.57 9.96
C ALA A 46 -0.04 -4.85 8.94
N ALA A 47 -0.07 -5.27 7.66
CA ALA A 47 0.70 -4.64 6.59
C ALA A 47 0.21 -3.21 6.30
N ILE A 48 -1.10 -3.01 6.17
CA ILE A 48 -1.72 -1.69 6.01
C ILE A 48 -1.31 -0.79 7.18
N GLY A 49 -1.47 -1.26 8.43
CA GLY A 49 -1.11 -0.48 9.61
C GLY A 49 0.36 -0.04 9.63
N ARG A 50 1.28 -0.90 9.17
CA ARG A 50 2.70 -0.52 9.06
C ARG A 50 2.94 0.51 7.95
N LEU A 51 2.29 0.37 6.79
CA LEU A 51 2.39 1.33 5.68
C LEU A 51 1.84 2.72 6.04
N LEU A 52 0.74 2.77 6.79
CA LEU A 52 0.20 4.02 7.35
C LEU A 52 1.17 4.63 8.37
N ALA A 53 1.74 3.82 9.26
CA ALA A 53 2.68 4.29 10.30
C ALA A 53 3.99 4.85 9.75
N VAL A 54 4.40 4.45 8.55
CA VAL A 54 5.59 4.97 7.85
C VAL A 54 5.25 5.95 6.73
N GLU A 55 3.99 6.41 6.68
CA GLU A 55 3.51 7.43 5.75
C GLU A 55 3.69 7.04 4.27
N TYR A 56 3.69 5.75 3.94
CA TYR A 56 3.72 5.28 2.55
C TYR A 56 2.32 5.12 1.95
N ALA A 57 1.31 5.05 2.81
CA ALA A 57 -0.09 5.09 2.43
C ALA A 57 -0.87 6.01 3.38
N GLU A 58 -2.03 6.46 2.94
CA GLU A 58 -3.01 7.19 3.73
C GLU A 58 -4.37 6.51 3.65
N GLN A 59 -5.18 6.67 4.68
CA GLN A 59 -6.54 6.11 4.73
C GLN A 59 -7.57 7.21 5.04
N THR A 60 -8.71 7.20 4.37
CA THR A 60 -9.85 8.06 4.74
C THR A 60 -10.53 7.57 6.02
N HIS A 61 -11.06 8.51 6.81
CA HIS A 61 -11.80 8.22 8.04
C HIS A 61 -13.29 7.91 7.77
N ASP A 62 -13.65 7.52 6.55
CA ASP A 62 -15.02 7.16 6.17
C ASP A 62 -15.34 5.69 6.46
N GLU A 63 -16.62 5.30 6.35
CA GLU A 63 -17.08 3.93 6.66
C GLU A 63 -16.44 2.84 5.77
N VAL A 64 -15.92 3.23 4.60
CA VAL A 64 -15.35 2.31 3.59
C VAL A 64 -13.82 2.22 3.71
N ALA A 65 -13.19 3.21 4.34
CA ALA A 65 -11.77 3.27 4.64
C ALA A 65 -10.87 3.10 3.41
N ASN A 66 -10.98 4.05 2.48
CA ASN A 66 -10.25 4.11 1.22
C ASN A 66 -8.75 4.34 1.45
N LEU A 67 -7.88 3.59 0.76
CA LEU A 67 -6.43 3.70 0.85
C LEU A 67 -5.84 4.38 -0.38
N PHE A 68 -4.86 5.25 -0.13
CA PHE A 68 -4.16 6.07 -1.12
C PHE A 68 -2.67 5.89 -0.96
N ILE A 69 -1.91 5.95 -2.06
CA ILE A 69 -0.45 6.04 -2.00
C ILE A 69 -0.03 7.50 -1.78
N THR A 70 0.91 7.72 -0.87
CA THR A 70 1.48 9.06 -0.60
C THR A 70 2.63 9.37 -1.55
N ALA A 71 3.17 10.59 -1.49
CA ALA A 71 4.39 10.94 -2.23
C ALA A 71 5.60 10.08 -1.81
N GLU A 72 5.73 9.79 -0.52
CA GLU A 72 6.76 8.93 0.06
C GLU A 72 6.58 7.48 -0.39
N GLY A 73 5.34 7.00 -0.44
CA GLY A 73 5.00 5.68 -1.00
C GLY A 73 5.41 5.57 -2.46
N TRP A 74 5.14 6.60 -3.27
CA TRP A 74 5.57 6.67 -4.67
C TRP A 74 7.09 6.58 -4.83
N GLN A 75 7.83 7.36 -4.04
CA GLN A 75 9.30 7.28 -4.04
C GLN A 75 9.77 5.88 -3.67
N ARG A 76 9.11 5.23 -2.71
CA ARG A 76 9.44 3.88 -2.32
C ARG A 76 9.22 2.87 -3.44
N VAL A 77 8.10 2.95 -4.15
CA VAL A 77 7.81 2.11 -5.33
C VAL A 77 8.84 2.32 -6.44
N ASP A 78 9.21 3.57 -6.75
CA ASP A 78 10.25 3.87 -7.75
C ASP A 78 11.62 3.27 -7.36
N MET A 79 12.00 3.33 -6.08
CA MET A 79 13.22 2.68 -5.59
C MET A 79 13.19 1.15 -5.76
N LEU A 80 12.03 0.53 -5.52
CA LEU A 80 11.85 -0.92 -5.68
C LEU A 80 11.99 -1.34 -7.14
N ASN A 81 11.35 -0.60 -8.06
CA ASN A 81 11.38 -0.88 -9.50
C ASN A 81 12.75 -0.69 -10.14
N ARG A 82 13.61 0.18 -9.59
CA ARG A 82 14.99 0.39 -10.06
C ARG A 82 15.98 -0.66 -9.55
N SER A 83 15.58 -1.44 -8.53
CA SER A 83 16.43 -2.44 -7.87
C SER A 83 16.05 -3.89 -8.23
N ALA A 84 15.00 -4.06 -9.04
CA ALA A 84 14.49 -5.33 -9.54
C ALA A 84 15.03 -5.61 -10.97
#